data_AF-A0A2A6HSX1-F1
#
_entry.id   AF-A0A2A6HSX1-F1
#
_cell.length_a   1.000
_cell.length_b   1.000
_cell.length_c   1.000
_cell.angle_alpha   90.00
_cell.angle_beta   90.00
_cell.angle_gamma   90.00
#
_symmetry.space_group_name_H-M   'P 1'
#
loop_
_entity.id
_entity.type
_entity.pdbx_description
1 polymer ?
#
loop_
_entity_poly.entity_id
_entity_poly.type
_entity_poly.pdbx_seq_one_letter_code
_entity_poly.pdbx_strand_id
1 'polypeptide(L)'
;MNTANLQLKGLIMAMASICDAIAEKELLTRGEIGAALSKAQKAIEEDDDHELSGANRAAILFPIRVLQLAGEAGRKGEGATFSDYAKLVGKLT
;
A
#
# COMPACT_ATOMS: atom_id res chain seq x y z
N MET A 1 0.99 16.52 -11.10
CA MET A 1 1.41 15.12 -10.90
C MET A 1 2.52 14.84 -11.89
N ASN A 2 3.70 14.42 -11.46
CA ASN A 2 4.82 14.13 -12.38
C ASN A 2 4.76 12.66 -12.86
N THR A 3 5.58 12.30 -13.85
CA THR A 3 5.62 10.95 -14.41
C THR A 3 5.98 9.88 -13.38
N ALA A 4 6.84 10.19 -12.41
CA ALA A 4 7.18 9.29 -11.31
C ALA A 4 5.94 8.94 -10.45
N ASN A 5 5.10 9.92 -10.13
CA ASN A 5 3.85 9.69 -9.39
C ASN A 5 2.84 8.85 -10.21
N LEU A 6 2.81 9.01 -11.53
CA LEU A 6 1.99 8.18 -12.43
C LEU A 6 2.46 6.73 -12.47
N GLN A 7 3.77 6.51 -12.59
CA GLN A 7 4.39 5.18 -12.58
C GLN A 7 4.16 4.48 -11.24
N LEU A 8 4.36 5.19 -10.12
CA LEU A 8 4.10 4.65 -8.78
C LEU A 8 2.62 4.30 -8.59
N LYS A 9 1.71 5.16 -9.06
CA LYS A 9 0.26 4.86 -9.06
C LYS A 9 -0.04 3.55 -9.80
N GLY A 10 0.51 3.38 -11.01
CA GLY A 10 0.33 2.15 -11.79
C GLY A 10 0.87 0.92 -11.07
N LEU A 11 2.08 1.02 -10.49
CA LEU A 11 2.71 -0.06 -9.75
C LEU A 11 1.91 -0.47 -8.52
N ILE A 12 1.40 0.49 -7.74
CA ILE A 12 0.57 0.21 -6.56
C ILE A 12 -0.70 -0.55 -6.95
N MET A 13 -1.38 -0.12 -8.02
CA MET A 13 -2.61 -0.79 -8.47
C MET A 13 -2.32 -2.20 -9.00
N ALA A 14 -1.23 -2.38 -9.76
CA ALA A 14 -0.82 -3.70 -10.23
C ALA A 14 -0.51 -4.64 -9.05
N MET A 15 0.19 -4.15 -8.03
CA MET A 15 0.51 -4.92 -6.83
C MET A 15 -0.75 -5.28 -6.03
N ALA A 16 -1.71 -4.37 -5.90
CA ALA A 16 -2.99 -4.64 -5.26
C ALA A 16 -3.73 -5.81 -5.96
N SER A 17 -3.81 -5.78 -7.30
CA SER A 17 -4.41 -6.88 -8.07
C SER A 17 -3.65 -8.20 -7.92
N ILE A 18 -2.32 -8.17 -7.80
CA ILE A 18 -1.52 -9.37 -7.52
C ILE A 18 -1.84 -9.93 -6.14
N CYS A 19 -1.92 -9.07 -5.11
CA CYS A 19 -2.28 -9.48 -3.75
C CYS A 19 -3.68 -10.11 -3.71
N ASP A 20 -4.66 -9.53 -4.41
CA ASP A 20 -5.99 -10.12 -4.52
C ASP A 20 -5.96 -11.48 -5.24
N ALA A 21 -5.24 -11.59 -6.36
CA ALA A 21 -5.12 -12.86 -7.08
C ALA A 21 -4.41 -13.96 -6.26
N ILE A 22 -3.46 -13.60 -5.41
CA ILE A 22 -2.81 -14.53 -4.45
C ILE A 22 -3.82 -15.00 -3.40
N ALA A 23 -4.63 -14.08 -2.87
CA ALA A 23 -5.64 -14.38 -1.85
C ALA A 23 -6.80 -15.21 -2.40
N GLU A 24 -7.27 -14.92 -3.62
CA GLU A 24 -8.31 -15.67 -4.32
C GLU A 24 -7.89 -17.11 -4.63
N LYS A 25 -6.60 -17.33 -4.86
CA LYS A 25 -6.02 -18.67 -5.06
C LYS A 25 -5.67 -19.37 -3.75
N GLU A 26 -6.00 -18.76 -2.61
CA GLU A 26 -5.72 -19.28 -1.26
C GLU A 26 -4.23 -19.59 -1.01
N LEU A 27 -3.32 -18.95 -1.76
CA LEU A 27 -1.87 -19.13 -1.61
C LEU A 27 -1.35 -18.42 -0.36
N LEU A 28 -1.94 -17.27 -0.03
CA LEU A 28 -1.77 -16.55 1.23
C LEU A 28 -3.12 -15.98 1.66
N THR A 29 -3.41 -16.03 2.94
CA THR A 29 -4.54 -15.31 3.52
C THR A 29 -4.31 -13.80 3.45
N ARG A 30 -5.41 -13.03 3.43
CA ARG A 30 -5.33 -11.55 3.54
C ARG A 30 -4.58 -11.09 4.79
N GLY A 31 -4.65 -11.87 5.88
CA GLY A 31 -3.90 -11.63 7.11
C GLY A 31 -2.38 -11.81 6.92
N GLU A 32 -1.94 -12.85 6.23
CA GLU A 32 -0.53 -13.08 5.92
C GLU A 32 0.04 -12.01 4.98
N ILE A 33 -0.74 -11.58 3.98
CA ILE A 33 -0.38 -10.44 3.13
C ILE A 33 -0.26 -9.15 3.96
N GLY A 34 -1.23 -8.89 4.84
CA GLY A 34 -1.19 -7.74 5.76
C GLY A 34 0.01 -7.77 6.71
N ALA A 35 0.39 -8.95 7.20
CA ALA A 35 1.58 -9.14 8.03
C ALA A 35 2.87 -8.86 7.24
N ALA A 36 2.96 -9.32 5.99
CA ALA A 36 4.09 -9.03 5.11
C ALA A 36 4.23 -7.52 4.83
N LEU A 37 3.13 -6.83 4.56
CA LEU A 37 3.10 -5.37 4.39
C LEU A 37 3.49 -4.63 5.67
N SER A 38 3.02 -5.10 6.82
CA SER A 38 3.37 -4.53 8.13
C SER A 38 4.86 -4.71 8.44
N LYS A 39 5.46 -5.84 8.05
CA LYS A 39 6.90 -6.08 8.15
C LYS A 39 7.68 -5.09 7.26
N ALA A 40 7.24 -4.85 6.04
CA ALA A 40 7.87 -3.88 5.14
C ALA A 40 7.78 -2.45 5.69
N GLN A 41 6.61 -2.07 6.24
CA GLN A 41 6.45 -0.78 6.93
C GLN A 41 7.43 -0.64 8.08
N LYS A 42 7.51 -1.62 8.98
CA LYS A 42 8.45 -1.59 10.11
C LYS A 42 9.90 -1.48 9.65
N ALA A 43 10.28 -2.20 8.60
CA ALA A 43 11.64 -2.12 8.06
C ALA A 43 11.99 -0.70 7.60
N ILE A 44 11.08 0.01 6.92
CA ILE A 44 11.27 1.42 6.55
C ILE A 44 11.25 2.33 7.78
N GLU A 45 10.46 1.98 8.79
CA GLU A 45 10.35 2.79 9.99
C GLU A 45 11.59 2.71 10.89
N GLU A 46 12.19 1.52 10.95
CA GLU A 46 13.42 1.18 11.67
C GLU A 46 14.68 1.52 10.86
N ASP A 47 14.57 1.72 9.54
CA ASP A 47 15.68 2.17 8.71
C ASP A 47 16.09 3.58 9.15
N ASP A 48 17.31 3.67 9.63
CA ASP A 48 17.87 4.84 10.31
C ASP A 48 18.40 5.83 9.29
N ASP A 49 17.57 6.14 8.29
CA ASP A 49 17.80 7.15 7.27
C ASP A 49 17.63 8.53 7.94
N HIS A 50 18.63 8.89 8.76
CA HIS A 50 18.72 10.07 9.63
C HIS A 50 18.54 11.42 8.88
N GLU A 51 18.43 11.41 7.55
CA GLU A 51 18.33 12.59 6.71
C GLU A 51 16.96 12.79 6.04
N LEU A 52 16.02 11.84 6.16
CA LEU A 52 14.72 11.99 5.52
C LEU A 52 13.76 12.86 6.35
N SER A 53 13.31 13.96 5.75
CA SER A 53 12.19 14.73 6.30
C SER A 53 10.94 13.86 6.49
N GLY A 54 10.07 14.24 7.43
CA GLY A 54 8.80 13.54 7.65
C GLY A 54 7.94 13.40 6.39
N ALA A 55 8.01 14.35 5.46
CA ALA A 55 7.32 14.29 4.17
C ALA A 55 7.88 13.22 3.24
N ASN A 56 9.22 13.08 3.18
CA ASN A 56 9.85 12.03 2.38
C ASN A 56 9.54 10.64 2.95
N ARG A 57 9.58 10.50 4.28
CA ARG A 57 9.19 9.25 4.96
C ARG A 57 7.72 8.90 4.69
N ALA A 58 6.83 9.88 4.73
CA ALA A 58 5.42 9.69 4.38
C ALA A 58 5.24 9.25 2.92
N ALA A 59 6.03 9.80 1.99
CA ALA A 59 5.99 9.41 0.58
C ALA A 59 6.45 7.95 0.36
N ILE A 60 7.47 7.49 1.10
CA ILE A 60 7.95 6.10 1.05
C ILE A 60 6.92 5.13 1.64
N LEU A 61 6.26 5.52 2.74
CA LEU A 61 5.24 4.69 3.40
C LEU A 61 3.90 4.66 2.65
N PHE A 62 3.62 5.66 1.82
CA PHE A 62 2.34 5.80 1.13
C PHE A 62 1.92 4.57 0.30
N PRO A 63 2.79 3.98 -0.56
CA PRO A 63 2.46 2.75 -1.28
C PRO A 63 2.01 1.59 -0.39
N ILE A 64 2.68 1.39 0.75
CA ILE A 64 2.39 0.30 1.68
C ILE A 64 1.03 0.51 2.34
N ARG A 65 0.73 1.74 2.75
CA ARG A 65 -0.56 2.11 3.34
C ARG A 65 -1.72 1.92 2.36
N VAL A 66 -1.52 2.25 1.09
CA VAL A 66 -2.53 1.97 0.04
C VAL A 66 -2.77 0.47 -0.10
N LEU A 67 -1.72 -0.36 -0.14
CA LEU A 67 -1.86 -1.81 -0.27
C LEU A 67 -2.53 -2.46 0.95
N GLN A 68 -2.25 -1.97 2.16
CA GLN A 68 -2.94 -2.42 3.37
C GLN A 68 -4.45 -2.16 3.27
N LEU A 69 -4.84 -0.94 2.89
CA LEU A 69 -6.24 -0.58 2.70
C LEU A 69 -6.92 -1.39 1.59
N ALA A 70 -6.21 -1.67 0.50
CA ALA A 70 -6.71 -2.50 -0.58
C ALA A 70 -6.98 -3.94 -0.12
N GLY A 71 -6.05 -4.52 0.64
CA GLY A 71 -6.19 -5.84 1.23
C GLY A 71 -7.41 -5.95 2.16
N GLU A 72 -7.72 -4.89 2.91
CA GLU A 72 -8.88 -4.80 3.81
C GLU A 72 -10.20 -4.59 3.08
N ALA A 73 -10.18 -3.80 1.99
CA ALA A 73 -11.34 -3.40 1.19
C ALA A 73 -11.84 -4.50 0.24
N GLY A 74 -11.00 -5.47 -0.14
CA GLY A 74 -11.38 -6.64 -0.95
C GLY A 74 -12.52 -7.49 -0.38
N ARG A 75 -13.01 -7.19 0.82
CA ARG A 75 -14.25 -7.73 1.39
C ARG A 75 -15.55 -7.14 0.82
N LYS A 76 -15.52 -6.01 0.10
CA LYS A 76 -16.73 -5.25 -0.29
C LYS A 76 -17.14 -5.32 -1.76
N GLY A 77 -16.49 -6.12 -2.61
CA GLY A 77 -16.98 -6.44 -3.96
C GLY A 77 -16.97 -5.30 -4.98
N GLU A 78 -16.62 -4.07 -4.61
CA GLU A 78 -16.41 -2.95 -5.53
C GLU A 78 -14.92 -2.59 -5.54
N GLY A 79 -14.30 -2.67 -6.73
CA GLY A 79 -12.90 -2.31 -6.92
C GLY A 79 -12.69 -0.81 -6.70
N ALA A 80 -12.12 -0.44 -5.55
CA ALA A 80 -11.79 0.95 -5.25
C ALA A 80 -10.63 1.42 -6.13
N THR A 81 -10.68 2.69 -6.56
CA THR A 81 -9.63 3.28 -7.38
C THR A 81 -8.44 3.72 -6.51
N PHE A 82 -7.29 3.94 -7.12
CA PHE A 82 -6.15 4.58 -6.44
C PHE A 82 -6.54 5.87 -5.71
N SER A 83 -7.41 6.69 -6.33
CA SER A 83 -7.83 7.96 -5.75
C SER A 83 -8.67 7.77 -4.48
N ASP A 84 -9.40 6.66 -4.38
CA ASP A 84 -10.17 6.32 -3.18
C ASP A 84 -9.24 5.90 -2.05
N TYR A 85 -8.27 5.04 -2.34
CA TYR A 85 -7.25 4.66 -1.36
C TYR A 85 -6.38 5.85 -0.91
N ALA A 86 -5.95 6.70 -1.85
CA ALA A 86 -5.15 7.88 -1.52
C ALA A 86 -5.88 8.83 -0.56
N LYS A 87 -7.19 9.03 -0.75
CA LYS A 87 -8.02 9.82 0.16
C LYS A 87 -8.14 9.18 1.55
N LEU A 88 -8.24 7.85 1.62
CA LEU A 88 -8.30 7.14 2.89
C LEU A 88 -6.98 7.26 3.65
N VAL A 89 -5.83 7.11 2.98
CA VAL A 89 -4.51 7.31 3.61
C VAL A 89 -4.41 8.72 4.20
N GLY A 90 -4.82 9.76 3.46
CA GLY A 90 -4.77 11.14 3.95
C GLY A 90 -5.72 11.48 5.10
N LYS A 91 -6.67 10.60 5.45
CA LYS A 91 -7.53 10.74 6.64
C LYS A 91 -6.99 10.02 7.87
N LEU A 92 -6.02 9.12 7.69
CA LEU A 92 -5.43 8.29 8.75
C LEU A 92 -4.10 8.86 9.27
N THR A 93 -3.56 9.88 8.59
CA THR A 93 -2.33 10.63 8.93
C THR A 93 -2.67 12.01 9.45
#